data_AF-M7ZKC5-F1
#
_entry.id   AF-M7ZKC5-F1
#
_cell.length_a   1.000
_cell.length_b   1.000
_cell.length_c   1.000
_cell.angle_alpha   90.00
_cell.angle_beta   90.00
_cell.angle_gamma   90.00
#
_symmetry.space_group_name_H-M   'P 1'
#
loop_
_entity.id
_entity.type
_entity.pdbx_description
1 polymer ?
#
loop_
_entity_poly.entity_id
_entity_poly.type
_entity_poly.pdbx_seq_one_letter_code
_entity_poly.pdbx_strand_id
1 'polypeptide(L)'
;MGLAVAGWAPQVRVLAHPATAGFMSHCGWNSTLESLASGVPMITWPLYAEQKMNAAILTELTGVALRPAGGRLADYLSYSGRPIDDISYGCEGGVGSPGKELLRSPLV
;
A
#
# COMPACT_ATOMS: atom_id res chain seq x y z
N MET A 1 -9.05 2.33 18.56
CA MET A 1 -8.93 3.80 18.52
C MET A 1 -7.86 4.16 17.49
N GLY A 2 -8.12 5.11 16.60
CA GLY A 2 -7.17 5.57 15.58
C GLY A 2 -6.64 6.98 15.90
N LEU A 3 -5.47 7.33 15.35
CA LEU A 3 -4.88 8.67 15.46
C LEU A 3 -4.87 9.34 14.08
N ALA A 4 -5.46 10.53 13.99
CA ALA A 4 -5.39 11.37 12.80
C ALA A 4 -4.39 12.51 13.04
N VAL A 5 -3.43 12.67 12.13
CA VAL A 5 -2.44 13.75 12.15
C VAL A 5 -2.74 14.70 11.00
N ALA A 6 -2.97 15.98 11.30
CA ALA A 6 -3.19 17.00 10.29
C ALA A 6 -1.86 17.55 9.74
N GLY A 7 -1.82 17.86 8.45
CA GLY A 7 -0.63 18.39 7.79
C GLY A 7 0.36 17.28 7.40
N TRP A 8 1.38 17.07 8.23
CA TRP A 8 2.48 16.14 7.90
C TRP A 8 2.82 15.22 9.06
N ALA A 9 3.08 13.95 8.74
CA ALA A 9 3.58 12.95 9.66
C ALA A 9 4.99 12.50 9.22
N PRO A 10 5.87 12.09 10.16
CA PRO A 10 7.21 11.63 9.83
C PRO A 10 7.19 10.24 9.17
N GLN A 11 6.80 10.20 7.89
CA GLN A 11 6.50 8.98 7.12
C GLN A 11 7.59 7.91 7.25
N VAL A 12 8.86 8.27 7.03
CA VAL A 12 9.99 7.33 7.15
C VAL A 12 10.05 6.69 8.54
N ARG A 13 9.83 7.47 9.61
CA ARG A 13 9.81 6.93 10.98
C ARG A 13 8.60 6.06 11.24
N VAL A 14 7.45 6.41 10.67
CA VAL A 14 6.22 5.60 10.76
C VAL A 14 6.43 4.27 10.05
N LEU A 15 6.95 4.27 8.83
CA LEU A 15 7.20 3.04 8.06
C LEU A 15 8.26 2.14 8.71
N ALA A 16 9.32 2.72 9.28
CA ALA A 16 10.34 1.97 10.00
C ALA A 16 9.90 1.46 11.38
N HIS A 17 8.72 1.86 11.87
CA HIS A 17 8.26 1.46 13.20
C HIS A 17 7.79 -0.01 13.21
N PRO A 18 8.22 -0.87 14.16
CA PRO A 18 7.86 -2.29 14.18
C PRO A 18 6.36 -2.60 14.26
N ALA A 19 5.56 -1.65 14.76
CA ALA A 19 4.10 -1.78 14.84
C ALA A 19 3.38 -1.47 13.50
N THR A 20 4.11 -1.03 12.47
CA THR A 20 3.53 -0.70 11.17
C THR A 20 3.37 -1.96 10.33
N ALA A 21 2.12 -2.36 10.11
CA ALA A 21 1.78 -3.60 9.40
C ALA A 21 1.38 -3.39 7.93
N GLY A 22 1.12 -2.14 7.51
CA GLY A 22 0.70 -1.85 6.14
C GLY A 22 0.67 -0.35 5.84
N PHE A 23 0.76 -0.03 4.55
CA PHE A 23 0.81 1.35 4.07
C PHE A 23 -0.16 1.58 2.90
N MET A 24 -1.20 2.37 3.13
CA MET A 24 -2.04 2.86 2.03
C MET A 24 -1.37 4.08 1.39
N SER A 25 -1.11 4.01 0.09
CA SER A 25 -0.30 5.01 -0.60
C SER A 25 -0.89 5.36 -1.96
N HIS A 26 -0.72 6.62 -2.33
CA HIS A 26 -1.02 7.08 -3.68
C HIS A 26 -0.04 6.56 -4.75
N CYS A 27 0.94 5.73 -4.37
CA CYS A 27 1.89 5.10 -5.29
C CYS A 27 2.87 6.09 -5.94
N GLY A 28 3.17 7.20 -5.28
CA GLY A 28 4.31 8.05 -5.62
C GLY A 28 5.62 7.30 -5.37
N TRP A 29 6.59 7.44 -6.28
CA TRP A 29 7.77 6.57 -6.31
C TRP A 29 8.62 6.61 -5.04
N ASN A 30 8.83 7.80 -4.44
CA ASN A 30 9.61 7.92 -3.20
C ASN A 30 8.94 7.16 -2.04
N SER A 31 7.63 7.32 -1.87
CA SER A 31 6.89 6.62 -0.80
C SER A 31 6.85 5.11 -1.03
N THR A 32 6.79 4.67 -2.30
CA THR A 32 6.94 3.26 -2.65
C THR A 32 8.29 2.71 -2.19
N LEU A 33 9.40 3.40 -2.50
CA LEU A 33 10.73 2.97 -2.10
C LEU A 33 10.91 2.92 -0.58
N GLU A 34 10.39 3.91 0.15
CA GLU A 34 10.42 3.91 1.62
C GLU A 34 9.67 2.71 2.22
N SER A 35 8.52 2.35 1.64
CA SER A 35 7.74 1.18 2.08
C SER A 35 8.48 -0.12 1.83
N LEU A 36 9.05 -0.27 0.63
CA LEU A 36 9.82 -1.46 0.25
C LEU A 36 11.07 -1.62 1.12
N ALA A 37 11.82 -0.53 1.35
CA ALA A 37 12.99 -0.53 2.21
C ALA A 37 12.65 -0.88 3.67
N SER A 38 11.43 -0.53 4.12
CA SER A 38 10.94 -0.86 5.46
C SER A 38 10.27 -2.24 5.54
N GLY A 39 10.14 -2.96 4.43
CA GLY A 39 9.45 -4.26 4.38
C GLY A 39 7.93 -4.16 4.62
N VAL A 40 7.33 -2.99 4.43
CA VAL A 40 5.90 -2.75 4.69
C VAL A 40 5.09 -2.98 3.42
N PRO A 41 4.09 -3.89 3.43
CA PRO A 41 3.23 -4.13 2.28
C PRO A 41 2.30 -2.94 2.01
N MET A 42 1.95 -2.73 0.74
CA MET A 42 1.20 -1.56 0.31
C MET A 42 -0.24 -1.87 -0.11
N ILE A 43 -1.14 -0.92 0.12
CA ILE A 43 -2.46 -0.84 -0.52
C ILE A 43 -2.42 0.35 -1.48
N THR A 44 -2.66 0.09 -2.76
CA THR A 44 -2.54 1.11 -3.81
C THR A 44 -3.79 2.00 -3.90
N TRP A 45 -3.60 3.31 -3.88
CA TRP A 45 -4.65 4.33 -4.01
C TRP A 45 -4.23 5.47 -4.97
N PRO A 46 -3.97 5.19 -6.25
CA PRO A 46 -3.43 6.18 -7.17
C PRO A 46 -4.41 7.35 -7.40
N LEU A 47 -3.90 8.59 -7.35
CA LEU A 47 -4.70 9.81 -7.51
C LEU A 47 -4.46 10.49 -8.87
N TYR A 48 -3.21 10.71 -9.26
CA TYR A 48 -2.86 11.47 -10.48
C TYR A 48 -1.49 11.06 -11.08
N ALA A 49 -1.13 11.62 -12.24
CA ALA A 49 0.15 11.38 -12.92
C ALA A 49 0.47 9.89 -13.18
N GLU A 50 1.71 9.48 -12.99
CA GLU A 50 2.21 8.12 -13.25
C GLU A 50 1.81 7.10 -12.18
N GLN A 51 1.13 7.53 -11.12
CA GLN A 51 0.77 6.70 -9.97
C GLN A 51 -0.06 5.47 -10.35
N LYS A 52 -0.90 5.57 -11.40
CA LYS A 52 -1.68 4.44 -11.91
C LYS A 52 -0.78 3.36 -12.51
N MET A 53 0.29 3.76 -13.20
CA MET A 53 1.29 2.85 -13.75
C MET A 53 2.09 2.20 -12.63
N ASN A 54 2.53 3.00 -11.65
CA ASN A 54 3.24 2.48 -10.47
C ASN A 54 2.38 1.47 -9.70
N ALA A 55 1.10 1.77 -9.49
CA ALA A 55 0.16 0.85 -8.85
C ALA A 55 0.07 -0.48 -9.60
N ALA A 56 -0.06 -0.45 -10.93
CA ALA A 56 -0.10 -1.66 -11.77
C ALA A 56 1.21 -2.46 -11.68
N ILE A 57 2.38 -1.80 -11.72
CA ILE A 57 3.68 -2.47 -11.54
C ILE A 57 3.76 -3.16 -10.16
N LEU A 58 3.29 -2.47 -9.11
CA LEU A 58 3.36 -2.97 -7.74
C LEU A 58 2.42 -4.15 -7.49
N THR A 59 1.25 -4.17 -8.14
CA THR A 59 0.24 -5.21 -7.96
C THR A 59 0.42 -6.37 -8.93
N GLU A 60 0.61 -6.08 -10.22
CA GLU A 60 0.56 -7.07 -11.30
C GLU A 60 1.93 -7.69 -11.60
N LEU A 61 3.02 -6.91 -11.49
CA LEU A 61 4.36 -7.39 -11.83
C LEU A 61 5.15 -7.88 -10.62
N THR A 62 5.13 -7.13 -9.52
CA THR A 62 5.97 -7.44 -8.35
C THR A 62 5.20 -8.15 -7.23
N GLY A 63 3.87 -8.02 -7.19
CA GLY A 63 3.03 -8.66 -6.18
C GLY A 63 3.30 -8.19 -4.75
N VAL A 64 3.84 -6.97 -4.57
CA VAL A 64 4.18 -6.38 -3.26
C VAL A 64 3.09 -5.44 -2.73
N ALA A 65 2.05 -5.19 -3.54
CA ALA A 65 0.93 -4.35 -3.16
C ALA A 65 -0.40 -4.97 -3.56
N LEU A 66 -1.46 -4.58 -2.84
CA LEU A 66 -2.83 -4.93 -3.14
C LEU A 66 -3.56 -3.76 -3.82
N ARG A 67 -4.45 -4.08 -4.77
CA ARG A 67 -5.39 -3.11 -5.33
C ARG A 67 -6.79 -3.41 -4.82
N PRO A 68 -7.49 -2.44 -4.20
CA PRO A 68 -8.90 -2.60 -3.86
C PRO A 68 -9.74 -2.92 -5.11
N ALA A 69 -10.61 -3.92 -5.02
CA ALA A 69 -11.58 -4.24 -6.06
C ALA A 69 -12.61 -3.12 -6.12
N GLY A 70 -12.85 -2.63 -7.34
CA GLY A 70 -13.72 -1.47 -7.59
C GLY A 70 -12.90 -0.22 -7.91
N GLY A 71 -12.43 -0.12 -9.16
CA GLY A 71 -11.69 1.05 -9.66
C GLY A 71 -12.52 2.34 -9.80
N ARG A 72 -13.67 2.47 -9.11
CA ARG A 72 -14.59 3.62 -9.19
C ARG A 72 -14.64 4.37 -7.87
N LEU A 73 -14.81 5.70 -7.93
CA LEU A 73 -14.95 6.60 -6.77
C LEU A 73 -15.99 6.14 -5.73
N ALA A 74 -17.08 5.51 -6.19
CA ALA A 74 -18.12 4.98 -5.31
C ALA A 74 -17.66 3.77 -4.49
N ASP A 75 -16.86 2.89 -5.10
CA ASP A 75 -16.32 1.71 -4.43
C ASP A 75 -15.29 2.15 -3.36
N TYR A 76 -14.53 3.21 -3.65
CA TYR A 76 -13.59 3.84 -2.71
C TYR A 76 -14.23 4.45 -1.46
N LEU A 77 -15.38 5.14 -1.58
CA LEU A 77 -16.09 5.69 -0.42
C LEU A 77 -16.67 4.60 0.48
N SER A 78 -17.03 3.45 -0.10
CA SER A 78 -17.52 2.30 0.67
C SER A 78 -16.45 1.63 1.53
N TYR A 79 -15.16 1.88 1.27
CA TYR A 79 -14.03 1.39 2.06
C TYR A 79 -13.65 2.30 3.24
N SER A 80 -13.89 3.61 3.18
CA SER A 80 -13.43 4.55 4.23
C SER A 80 -14.05 4.34 5.61
N GLY A 81 -15.08 3.50 5.70
CA GLY A 81 -15.75 3.12 6.95
C GLY A 81 -15.64 1.64 7.31
N ARG A 82 -14.91 0.82 6.53
CA ARG A 82 -14.76 -0.62 6.79
C ARG A 82 -13.51 -0.94 7.62
N PRO A 83 -13.56 -2.01 8.44
CA PRO A 83 -12.38 -2.53 9.15
C PRO A 83 -11.21 -2.86 8.21
N ILE A 84 -9.96 -2.71 8.69
CA ILE A 84 -8.73 -2.92 7.89
C ILE A 84 -8.58 -4.35 7.36
N ASP A 85 -9.16 -5.33 8.06
CA ASP A 85 -9.22 -6.76 7.73
C ASP A 85 -10.16 -7.07 6.57
N ASP A 86 -11.22 -6.26 6.37
CA ASP A 86 -12.14 -6.39 5.22
C ASP A 86 -11.48 -5.98 3.90
N ILE A 87 -10.43 -5.15 3.94
CA ILE A 87 -9.68 -4.73 2.74
C ILE A 87 -9.06 -5.94 2.05
N SER A 88 -8.60 -6.93 2.82
CA SER A 88 -7.96 -8.12 2.26
C SER A 88 -8.94 -9.00 1.47
N TYR A 89 -10.24 -8.98 1.81
CA TYR A 89 -11.26 -9.80 1.14
C TYR A 89 -11.77 -9.20 -0.17
N GLY A 90 -11.64 -7.88 -0.33
CA GLY A 90 -12.10 -7.19 -1.52
C GLY A 90 -10.98 -6.61 -2.38
N CYS A 91 -9.74 -7.12 -2.31
CA CYS A 91 -8.66 -6.76 -3.23
C CYS A 91 -8.51 -7.81 -4.34
N GLU A 92 -8.43 -7.39 -5.61
CA GLU A 92 -8.03 -8.28 -6.70
C GLU A 92 -6.51 -8.41 -6.72
N GLY A 93 -6.01 -9.65 -6.85
CA GLY A 93 -4.58 -9.96 -6.81
C GLY A 93 -4.06 -10.15 -5.38
N GLY A 94 -4.37 -11.30 -4.77
CA GLY A 94 -3.80 -11.68 -3.48
C GLY A 94 -2.27 -11.63 -3.52
N VAL A 95 -1.63 -11.18 -2.44
CA VAL A 95 -0.15 -11.13 -2.29
C VAL A 95 0.38 -12.56 -2.43
N GLY A 96 0.76 -12.92 -3.66
CA GLY A 96 1.34 -14.20 -3.99
C GLY A 96 2.75 -14.33 -3.41
N SER A 97 3.20 -15.58 -3.32
CA SER A 97 4.51 -15.98 -2.79
C SER A 97 5.78 -15.31 -3.38
N PRO A 98 5.81 -14.57 -4.51
CA PRO A 98 7.01 -13.84 -4.92
C PRO A 98 7.30 -12.58 -4.09
N GLY A 99 6.28 -11.82 -3.68
CA GLY A 99 6.46 -10.51 -3.02
C GLY A 99 7.10 -10.59 -1.62
N LYS A 100 6.88 -11.72 -0.92
CA LYS A 100 7.52 -12.00 0.38
C LYS A 100 9.03 -12.21 0.28
N GLU A 101 9.58 -12.52 -0.90
CA GLU A 101 11.02 -12.66 -1.11
C GLU A 101 11.68 -11.29 -1.36
N LEU A 102 10.98 -10.36 -2.02
CA LEU A 102 11.39 -8.95 -2.15
C LEU A 102 11.33 -8.17 -0.83
N LEU A 103 10.35 -8.48 0.03
CA LEU A 103 10.26 -7.88 1.37
C LEU A 103 11.23 -8.50 2.39
N ARG A 104 11.88 -9.63 2.04
CA ARG A 104 12.85 -10.34 2.90
C ARG A 104 14.28 -10.32 2.34
N SER A 105 14.46 -9.96 1.08
CA SER A 105 15.79 -9.82 0.50
C SER A 105 16.37 -8.48 0.96
N PRO A 106 17.63 -8.47 1.44
CA PRO A 106 18.33 -7.22 1.68
C PRO A 106 18.61 -6.62 0.29
N LEU A 107 17.72 -5.76 -0.18
CA LEU A 107 18.04 -4.86 -1.27
C LEU A 107 19.01 -3.81 -0.70
N VAL A 108 20.30 -4.18 -0.64
CA VAL A 108 21.47 -3.36 -0.31
C VAL A 108 21.36 -2.53 0.98
#